data_AF-A0A0F2R7P1-F1
#
_entry.id   AF-A0A0F2R7P1-F1
#
_cell.length_a   1.000
_cell.length_b   1.000
_cell.length_c   1.000
_cell.angle_alpha   90.00
_cell.angle_beta   90.00
_cell.angle_gamma   90.00
#
_symmetry.space_group_name_H-M   'P 1'
#
loop_
_entity.id
_entity.type
_entity.pdbx_description
1 polymer ?
#
loop_
_entity_poly.entity_id
_entity_poly.type
_entity_poly.pdbx_seq_one_letter_code
_entity_poly.pdbx_strand_id
1 'polypeptide(L)'
;MGARLSAWRQRQTLRAELNAVDRDDLRAILHDLNIEESALPAMVDRSGRSRVLLPAMLERVGLDGASIENTLPAVANDLRRVCAGCTVKGRCGRALAAGHSTVRCMAFCPNAHTLDALRRQQRMAA
;
A
#
# COMPACT_ATOMS: atom_id res chain seq x y z
N MET A 1 -19.32 -10.12 11.08
CA MET A 1 -20.04 -10.01 9.78
C MET A 1 -19.87 -8.65 9.06
N GLY A 2 -19.64 -7.53 9.76
CA GLY A 2 -19.63 -6.18 9.15
C GLY A 2 -18.42 -5.81 8.28
N ALA A 3 -17.23 -6.34 8.57
CA ALA A 3 -15.99 -5.97 7.85
C ALA A 3 -15.99 -6.37 6.36
N ARG A 4 -16.70 -7.43 5.99
CA ARG A 4 -16.84 -7.86 4.58
C ARG A 4 -17.76 -6.93 3.79
N LEU A 5 -18.79 -6.40 4.45
CA LEU A 5 -19.74 -5.46 3.86
C LEU A 5 -19.10 -4.07 3.68
N SER A 6 -18.34 -3.58 4.65
CA SER A 6 -17.60 -2.32 4.51
C SER A 6 -16.51 -2.41 3.43
N ALA A 7 -15.75 -3.51 3.39
CA ALA A 7 -14.74 -3.75 2.36
C ALA A 7 -15.33 -3.96 0.96
N TRP A 8 -16.59 -4.40 0.85
CA TRP A 8 -17.33 -4.49 -0.41
C TRP A 8 -17.82 -3.10 -0.84
N ARG A 9 -18.44 -2.33 0.06
CA ARG A 9 -18.89 -0.95 -0.23
C ARG A 9 -17.75 -0.06 -0.67
N GLN A 10 -16.63 -0.10 0.05
CA GLN A 10 -15.45 0.70 -0.30
C GLN A 10 -14.88 0.33 -1.67
N ARG A 11 -15.00 -0.95 -2.08
CA ARG A 11 -14.62 -1.41 -3.41
C ARG A 11 -15.58 -0.93 -4.50
N GLN A 12 -16.86 -0.82 -4.19
CA GLN A 12 -17.86 -0.28 -5.11
C GLN A 12 -17.68 1.23 -5.29
N THR A 13 -17.42 1.98 -4.21
CA THR A 13 -17.14 3.42 -4.27
C THR A 13 -15.91 3.72 -5.13
N LEU A 14 -14.80 3.02 -4.91
CA LEU A 14 -13.58 3.22 -5.73
C LEU A 14 -13.80 2.86 -7.20
N ARG A 15 -14.65 1.86 -7.49
CA ARG A 15 -15.03 1.52 -8.88
C ARG A 15 -15.89 2.60 -9.51
N ALA A 16 -16.83 3.16 -8.77
CA ALA A 16 -17.66 4.26 -9.24
C ALA A 16 -16.83 5.53 -9.50
N GLU A 17 -15.88 5.86 -8.60
CA GLU A 17 -14.94 6.97 -8.79
C GLU A 17 -14.06 6.77 -10.03
N LEU A 18 -13.50 5.56 -10.23
CA LEU A 18 -12.73 5.24 -11.43
C LEU A 18 -13.56 5.30 -12.72
N ASN A 19 -14.83 4.91 -12.65
CA ASN A 19 -15.75 5.01 -13.79
C ASN A 19 -16.23 6.45 -14.03
N ALA A 20 -16.12 7.33 -13.03
CA ALA A 20 -16.46 8.74 -13.11
C ALA A 20 -15.30 9.61 -13.60
N VAL A 21 -14.07 9.09 -13.61
CA VAL A 21 -12.96 9.69 -14.37
C VAL A 21 -13.26 9.48 -15.85
N ASP A 22 -13.20 10.57 -16.61
CA ASP A 22 -13.35 10.51 -18.06
C ASP A 22 -12.37 9.47 -18.64
N ARG A 23 -12.87 8.61 -19.51
CA ARG A 23 -12.09 7.48 -20.02
C ARG A 23 -10.94 7.93 -20.91
N ASP A 24 -11.07 9.09 -21.53
CA ASP A 24 -10.03 9.70 -22.35
C ASP A 24 -8.98 10.38 -21.46
N ASP A 25 -9.38 11.04 -20.36
CA ASP A 25 -8.44 11.56 -19.35
C ASP A 25 -7.64 10.44 -18.67
N LEU A 26 -8.32 9.35 -18.30
CA LEU A 26 -7.66 8.17 -17.74
C LEU A 26 -6.68 7.55 -18.75
N ARG A 27 -7.06 7.48 -20.03
CA ARG A 27 -6.19 6.96 -21.09
C ARG A 27 -5.00 7.86 -21.35
N ALA A 28 -5.18 9.18 -21.33
CA ALA A 28 -4.08 10.15 -21.46
C ALA A 28 -3.07 9.99 -20.31
N ILE A 29 -3.55 9.89 -19.06
CA ILE A 29 -2.68 9.65 -17.89
C ILE A 29 -1.94 8.32 -18.02
N LEU A 30 -2.60 7.25 -18.47
CA LEU A 30 -1.96 5.94 -18.62
C LEU A 30 -0.94 5.93 -19.75
N HIS A 31 -1.25 6.57 -20.87
CA HIS A 31 -0.34 6.76 -21.99
C HIS A 31 0.91 7.54 -21.56
N ASP A 32 0.73 8.65 -20.84
CA ASP A 32 1.85 9.46 -20.32
C ASP A 32 2.74 8.69 -19.35
N LEU A 33 2.16 7.73 -18.62
CA LEU A 33 2.88 6.84 -17.72
C LEU A 33 3.40 5.55 -18.39
N ASN A 34 3.18 5.38 -19.69
CA ASN A 34 3.49 4.19 -20.49
C ASN A 34 2.91 2.90 -19.86
N ILE A 35 1.67 2.98 -19.39
CA ILE A 35 0.93 1.89 -18.75
C ILE A 35 -0.16 1.41 -19.71
N GLU A 36 -0.11 0.13 -20.08
CA GLU A 36 -1.16 -0.52 -20.82
C GLU A 36 -2.50 -0.51 -20.06
N GLU A 37 -3.58 -0.09 -20.71
CA GLU A 37 -4.92 -0.01 -20.10
C GLU A 37 -5.37 -1.39 -19.58
N SER A 38 -4.94 -2.48 -20.24
CA SER A 38 -5.19 -3.87 -19.83
C SER A 38 -4.53 -4.25 -18.49
N ALA A 39 -3.52 -3.50 -18.02
CA ALA A 39 -2.86 -3.72 -16.74
C ALA A 39 -3.65 -3.12 -15.55
N LEU A 40 -4.61 -2.22 -15.82
CA LEU A 40 -5.40 -1.52 -14.80
C LEU A 40 -6.08 -2.43 -13.79
N PRO A 41 -6.82 -3.50 -14.16
CA PRO A 41 -7.51 -4.33 -13.17
C PRO A 41 -6.54 -4.99 -12.19
N ALA A 42 -5.40 -5.45 -12.68
CA ALA A 42 -4.37 -6.04 -11.85
C ALA A 42 -3.69 -5.00 -10.95
N MET A 43 -3.54 -3.76 -11.41
CA MET A 43 -3.06 -2.63 -10.59
C MET A 43 -4.06 -2.27 -9.50
N VAL A 44 -5.36 -2.21 -9.80
CA VAL A 44 -6.45 -1.96 -8.83
C VAL A 44 -6.51 -3.08 -7.77
N ASP A 45 -6.38 -4.34 -8.17
CA ASP A 45 -6.36 -5.47 -7.25
C ASP A 45 -5.12 -5.49 -6.35
N ARG A 46 -3.98 -5.00 -6.85
CA ARG A 46 -2.74 -4.81 -6.07
C ARG A 46 -2.84 -3.58 -5.16
N SER A 47 -3.45 -2.49 -5.61
CA SER A 47 -3.61 -1.26 -4.82
C SER A 47 -4.57 -1.48 -3.64
N GLY A 48 -5.68 -2.19 -3.85
CA GLY A 48 -6.62 -2.57 -2.79
C GLY A 48 -5.98 -3.43 -1.71
N ARG A 49 -5.10 -4.37 -2.07
CA ARG A 49 -4.30 -5.15 -1.09
C ARG A 49 -3.23 -4.30 -0.40
N SER A 50 -2.63 -3.34 -1.09
CA SER A 50 -1.62 -2.45 -0.48
C SER A 50 -2.21 -1.55 0.60
N ARG A 51 -3.46 -1.09 0.44
CA ARG A 51 -4.18 -0.28 1.45
C ARG A 51 -4.39 -1.02 2.78
N VAL A 52 -4.34 -2.35 2.78
CA VAL A 52 -4.43 -3.17 4.00
C VAL A 52 -3.06 -3.63 4.47
N LEU A 53 -2.20 -4.06 3.54
CA LEU A 53 -0.91 -4.66 3.88
C LEU A 53 0.14 -3.65 4.34
N LEU A 54 0.14 -2.42 3.81
CA LEU A 54 1.11 -1.41 4.24
C LEU A 54 0.85 -0.96 5.70
N PRO A 55 -0.38 -0.59 6.11
CA PRO A 55 -0.65 -0.29 7.52
C PRO A 55 -0.27 -1.44 8.46
N ALA A 56 -0.68 -2.67 8.14
CA ALA A 56 -0.31 -3.85 8.95
C ALA A 56 1.20 -4.10 9.01
N MET A 57 1.95 -3.74 7.96
CA MET A 57 3.41 -3.81 7.97
C MET A 57 4.01 -2.71 8.85
N LEU A 58 3.50 -1.48 8.81
CA LEU A 58 3.93 -0.39 9.69
C LEU A 58 3.74 -0.76 11.17
N GLU A 59 2.57 -1.29 11.52
CA GLU A 59 2.29 -1.83 12.85
C GLU A 59 3.27 -2.96 13.23
N ARG A 60 3.52 -3.92 12.32
CA ARG A 60 4.46 -5.03 12.55
C ARG A 60 5.89 -4.56 12.84
N VAL A 61 6.27 -3.39 12.36
CA VAL A 61 7.62 -2.85 12.60
C VAL A 61 7.66 -1.77 13.70
N GLY A 62 6.52 -1.48 14.32
CA GLY A 62 6.37 -0.53 15.43
C GLY A 62 6.32 0.94 14.99
N LEU A 63 5.91 1.21 13.76
CA LEU A 63 5.75 2.57 13.22
C LEU A 63 4.27 2.97 13.21
N ASP A 64 4.00 4.20 13.65
CA ASP A 64 2.66 4.80 13.50
C ASP A 64 2.49 5.42 12.11
N GLY A 65 1.62 4.81 11.30
CA GLY A 65 1.33 5.28 9.95
C GLY A 65 0.70 6.68 9.91
N ALA A 66 -0.15 7.03 10.89
CA ALA A 66 -0.79 8.34 10.92
C ALA A 66 0.23 9.45 11.19
N SER A 67 1.16 9.22 12.13
CA SER A 67 2.28 10.13 12.37
C SER A 67 3.14 10.32 11.13
N ILE A 68 3.48 9.24 10.40
CA ILE A 68 4.26 9.34 9.15
C ILE A 68 3.49 10.13 8.08
N GLU A 69 2.18 9.90 7.92
CA GLU A 69 1.36 10.64 6.96
C GLU A 69 1.31 12.14 7.26
N ASN A 70 1.21 12.51 8.55
CA ASN A 70 1.12 13.90 8.98
C ASN A 70 2.46 14.63 8.92
N THR A 71 3.55 13.95 9.27
CA THR A 71 4.89 14.58 9.41
C THR A 71 5.74 14.46 8.15
N LEU A 72 5.57 13.36 7.40
CA LEU A 72 6.39 13.01 6.24
C LEU A 72 5.52 12.53 5.07
N PRO A 73 4.59 13.36 4.55
CA PRO A 73 3.62 12.96 3.53
C PRO A 73 4.27 12.44 2.23
N ALA A 74 5.42 13.00 1.85
CA ALA A 74 6.19 12.51 0.70
C ALA A 74 6.71 11.06 0.91
N VAL A 75 7.20 10.75 2.11
CA VAL A 75 7.65 9.39 2.46
C VAL A 75 6.46 8.43 2.52
N ALA A 76 5.33 8.85 3.09
CA ALA A 76 4.11 8.05 3.12
C ALA A 76 3.60 7.69 1.70
N ASN A 77 3.63 8.66 0.78
CA ASN A 77 3.29 8.43 -0.63
C ASN A 77 4.24 7.43 -1.28
N ASP A 78 5.55 7.54 -1.04
CA ASP A 78 6.53 6.63 -1.62
C ASP A 78 6.39 5.20 -1.09
N LEU A 79 6.20 5.04 0.22
CA LEU A 79 5.91 3.75 0.84
C LEU A 79 4.67 3.09 0.22
N ARG A 80 3.60 3.86 -0.03
CA ARG A 80 2.39 3.40 -0.71
C ARG A 80 2.67 2.97 -2.14
N ARG A 81 3.39 3.79 -2.91
CA ARG A 81 3.76 3.52 -4.31
C ARG A 81 4.56 2.22 -4.44
N VAL A 82 5.62 2.08 -3.66
CA VAL A 82 6.48 0.88 -3.66
C VAL A 82 5.70 -0.35 -3.18
N CYS A 83 4.89 -0.21 -2.12
CA CYS A 83 4.04 -1.31 -1.67
C CYS A 83 3.03 -1.74 -2.74
N ALA A 84 2.37 -0.80 -3.41
CA ALA A 84 1.40 -1.05 -4.49
C ALA A 84 2.03 -1.74 -5.71
N GLY A 85 3.31 -1.48 -6.00
CA GLY A 85 4.10 -2.16 -7.03
C GLY A 85 4.61 -3.56 -6.66
N CYS A 86 4.71 -3.89 -5.36
CA CYS A 86 5.27 -5.15 -4.88
C CYS A 86 4.62 -6.42 -5.48
N THR A 87 5.43 -7.34 -6.02
CA THR A 87 4.98 -8.61 -6.61
C THR A 87 4.77 -9.72 -5.57
N VAL A 88 5.39 -9.63 -4.39
CA VAL A 88 5.34 -10.65 -3.32
C VAL A 88 4.28 -10.36 -2.23
N LYS A 89 3.24 -9.58 -2.53
CA LYS A 89 2.16 -9.22 -1.58
C LYS A 89 1.48 -10.43 -0.92
N GLY A 90 1.32 -11.54 -1.65
CA GLY A 90 0.75 -12.77 -1.09
C GLY A 90 1.59 -13.37 0.03
N ARG A 91 2.93 -13.32 -0.11
CA ARG A 91 3.87 -13.70 0.96
C ARG A 91 3.77 -12.75 2.15
N CYS A 92 3.67 -11.45 1.88
CA CYS A 92 3.46 -10.42 2.90
C CYS A 92 2.21 -10.72 3.75
N GLY A 93 1.06 -10.89 3.09
CA GLY A 93 -0.19 -11.19 3.78
C GLY A 93 -0.13 -12.44 4.64
N ARG A 94 0.46 -13.54 4.13
CA ARG A 94 0.64 -14.78 4.91
C ARG A 94 1.58 -14.59 6.10
N ALA A 95 2.70 -13.90 5.92
CA ALA A 95 3.65 -13.66 6.99
C ALA A 95 3.07 -12.75 8.10
N LEU A 96 2.29 -11.74 7.71
CA LEU A 96 1.58 -10.88 8.64
C LEU A 96 0.51 -11.66 9.40
N ALA A 97 -0.33 -12.44 8.70
CA ALA A 97 -1.35 -13.28 9.33
C ALA A 97 -0.79 -14.35 10.26
N ALA A 98 0.34 -14.95 9.91
CA ALA A 98 1.04 -15.95 10.73
C ALA A 98 1.85 -15.37 11.89
N GLY A 99 1.78 -14.05 12.13
CA GLY A 99 2.50 -13.42 13.24
C GLY A 99 4.03 -13.47 13.14
N HIS A 100 4.60 -13.58 11.94
CA HIS A 100 6.06 -13.64 11.76
C HIS A 100 6.78 -12.43 12.35
N SER A 101 8.01 -12.62 12.83
CA SER A 101 8.82 -11.52 13.38
C SER A 101 9.06 -10.39 12.38
N THR A 102 9.29 -9.17 12.89
CA THR A 102 9.70 -8.00 12.11
C THR A 102 10.83 -8.33 11.14
N VAL A 103 11.90 -8.99 11.61
CA VAL A 103 13.05 -9.41 10.79
C VAL A 103 12.60 -10.26 9.60
N ARG A 104 11.73 -11.25 9.84
CA ARG A 104 11.24 -12.14 8.79
C ARG A 104 10.33 -11.45 7.78
N CYS A 105 9.53 -10.48 8.22
CA CYS A 105 8.69 -9.66 7.33
C CYS A 105 9.54 -8.69 6.50
N MET A 106 10.57 -8.08 7.10
CA MET A 106 11.44 -7.13 6.42
C MET A 106 12.34 -7.80 5.37
N ALA A 107 12.73 -9.06 5.56
CA ALA A 107 13.58 -9.81 4.63
C ALA A 107 13.06 -9.92 3.18
N PHE A 108 11.77 -9.68 2.93
CA PHE A 108 11.20 -9.69 1.58
C PHE A 108 10.48 -8.38 1.22
N CYS A 109 10.47 -7.40 2.12
CA CYS A 109 9.73 -6.16 1.92
C CYS A 109 10.53 -5.20 1.06
N PRO A 110 10.00 -4.70 -0.08
CA PRO A 110 10.72 -3.71 -0.88
C PRO A 110 10.88 -2.36 -0.16
N ASN A 111 10.06 -2.08 0.86
CA ASN A 111 10.19 -0.89 1.71
C ASN A 111 11.15 -1.09 2.90
N ALA A 112 11.81 -2.24 3.05
CA ALA A 112 12.56 -2.58 4.27
C ALA A 112 13.58 -1.50 4.67
N HIS A 113 14.34 -0.98 3.70
CA HIS A 113 15.33 0.06 3.95
C HIS A 113 14.72 1.35 4.50
N THR A 114 13.65 1.84 3.89
CA THR A 114 12.93 3.05 4.33
C THR A 114 12.29 2.84 5.70
N LEU A 115 11.69 1.67 5.95
CA LEU A 115 11.11 1.33 7.24
C LEU A 115 12.16 1.33 8.36
N ASP A 116 13.35 0.79 8.10
CA ASP A 116 14.45 0.81 9.08
C ASP A 116 14.99 2.22 9.34
N ALA A 117 15.04 3.07 8.32
CA ALA A 117 15.42 4.47 8.50
C ALA A 117 14.42 5.22 9.38
N LEU A 118 13.12 5.05 9.13
CA LEU A 118 12.05 5.64 9.96
C LEU A 118 12.10 5.13 11.40
N ARG A 119 12.34 3.83 11.61
CA ARG A 119 12.50 3.26 12.96
C ARG A 119 13.70 3.84 13.69
N ARG A 120 14.81 4.13 13.00
CA ARG A 120 15.96 4.83 13.59
C ARG A 120 15.57 6.25 14.01
N GLN A 121 14.91 7.00 13.14
CA GLN A 121 14.48 8.36 13.42
C GLN A 121 13.51 8.44 14.61
N GLN A 122 12.50 7.55 14.65
CA GLN A 122 11.53 7.51 15.76
C GLN A 122 12.20 7.24 17.11
N ARG A 123 13.24 6.39 17.15
CA ARG A 123 14.01 6.12 18.38
C ARG A 123 14.92 7.27 18.80
N MET A 124 15.35 8.10 17.86
CA MET A 124 16.15 9.30 18.18
C MET A 124 15.27 10.46 18.67
N ALA A 125 13.99 10.43 18.33
CA ALA A 125 13.01 11.45 18.72
C ALA A 125 12.25 11.09 20.02
N ALA A 126 12.42 9.88 20.55
CA ALA A 126 11.81 9.38 21.78
C ALA A 126 12.82 9.44 22.94
#